data_AF-A0A0U3SZY2-F1
#
_entry.id   AF-A0A0U3SZY2-F1
#
_cell.length_a   1.000
_cell.length_b   1.000
_cell.length_c   1.000
_cell.angle_alpha   90.00
_cell.angle_beta   90.00
_cell.angle_gamma   90.00
#
_symmetry.space_group_name_H-M   'P 1'
#
loop_
_entity.id
_entity.type
_entity.pdbx_description
1 polymer ?
#
loop_
_entity_poly.entity_id
_entity_poly.type
_entity_poly.pdbx_seq_one_letter_code
_entity_poly.pdbx_strand_id
1 'polypeptide(L)'
;MNPYDPRDILEECGAVIDGSHFVYASGRHGKAYVNKDSVFLRPDRLSAICLRLALACSRSDAEVVVGPAVGGAIIAQLVAEHLRHWSQANRDVRAAFADKSADGGYVFARGYAEAINGRRVLVVEDILTTGGSCRKVVEAARAAGARVVGAGALVNRGGVTAEALGVPTLASLVALSFPTWDERACPLCATDIPVRTDLGKGKDFLKRKEQGMKPPYLAVDDLVGLIDEPNRSACLRLLADNRRLFETVQGSTNNHQAWPGGYVDHVTEIMNIALVDYRTWSAIRPLPFSLSDALLVVYLHDVEKPWKYELGDDGQLRHLPAFATKDDAHAFRAKKLAEYGIVLTPEQQNGMKYVEGEFDDYSNRRRAMGPLAAFCHRCDVASARIWHDHPAAEGDPWSGAGRVRTA
;
A
#
# COMPACT_ATOMS: atom_id res chain seq x y z
N MET A 1 -28.13 35.27 6.23
CA MET A 1 -27.10 34.95 5.24
C MET A 1 -27.15 35.99 4.14
N ASN A 2 -26.00 36.54 3.78
CA ASN A 2 -25.81 37.40 2.64
C ASN A 2 -25.64 36.50 1.40
N PRO A 3 -26.54 36.55 0.40
CA PRO A 3 -26.50 35.64 -0.76
C PRO A 3 -25.27 35.86 -1.67
N TYR A 4 -24.48 36.91 -1.39
CA TYR A 4 -23.25 37.21 -2.10
C TYR A 4 -22.00 37.00 -1.24
N ASP A 5 -22.14 36.65 0.05
CA ASP A 5 -20.97 36.37 0.87
C ASP A 5 -20.35 35.02 0.47
N PRO A 6 -19.05 34.96 0.15
CA PRO A 6 -18.41 33.72 -0.29
C PRO A 6 -18.47 32.59 0.74
N ARG A 7 -18.47 32.88 2.05
CA ARG A 7 -18.59 31.83 3.09
C ARG A 7 -20.00 31.28 3.15
N ASP A 8 -20.99 32.17 3.18
CA ASP A 8 -22.41 31.77 3.19
C ASP A 8 -22.74 30.92 1.95
N ILE A 9 -22.22 31.27 0.76
CA ILE A 9 -22.41 30.48 -0.47
C ILE A 9 -21.80 29.07 -0.33
N LEU A 10 -20.57 28.97 0.21
CA LEU A 10 -19.92 27.67 0.43
C LEU A 10 -20.70 26.82 1.43
N GLU A 11 -21.21 27.41 2.51
CA GLU A 11 -22.03 26.73 3.52
C GLU A 11 -23.38 26.27 2.94
N GLU A 12 -24.10 27.14 2.23
CA GLU A 12 -25.37 26.81 1.55
C GLU A 12 -25.22 25.66 0.54
N CYS A 13 -24.08 25.61 -0.17
CA CYS A 13 -23.79 24.54 -1.11
C CYS A 13 -23.29 23.25 -0.43
N GLY A 14 -23.16 23.21 0.89
CA GLY A 14 -22.56 22.09 1.62
C GLY A 14 -21.10 21.84 1.20
N ALA A 15 -20.41 22.90 0.75
CA ALA A 15 -19.04 22.80 0.26
C ALA A 15 -18.05 22.63 1.41
N VAL A 16 -18.36 23.10 2.62
CA VAL A 16 -17.53 22.87 3.81
C VAL A 16 -18.19 21.78 4.64
N ILE A 17 -17.45 20.69 4.84
CA ILE A 17 -17.89 19.55 5.66
C ILE A 17 -16.91 19.45 6.83
N ASP A 18 -17.37 19.52 8.06
CA ASP A 18 -16.57 19.34 9.28
C ASP A 18 -17.15 18.20 10.14
N GLY A 19 -16.40 17.77 11.16
CA GLY A 19 -16.85 16.77 12.13
C GLY A 19 -16.81 15.34 11.62
N SER A 20 -16.01 15.03 10.60
CA SER A 20 -15.84 13.68 10.07
C SER A 20 -14.36 13.30 9.96
N HIS A 21 -14.02 12.15 9.39
CA HIS A 21 -12.64 11.69 9.27
C HIS A 21 -12.28 11.48 7.81
N PHE A 22 -11.52 12.42 7.26
CA PHE A 22 -11.12 12.43 5.86
C PHE A 22 -9.64 12.04 5.72
N VAL A 23 -9.34 11.31 4.65
CA VAL A 23 -7.97 11.09 4.17
C VAL A 23 -7.77 11.92 2.90
N TYR A 24 -6.72 12.73 2.87
CA TYR A 24 -6.40 13.59 1.73
C TYR A 24 -5.47 12.89 0.73
N ALA A 25 -5.33 13.48 -0.47
CA ALA A 25 -4.40 13.00 -1.49
C ALA A 25 -2.94 12.92 -1.01
N SER A 26 -2.56 13.72 -0.01
CA SER A 26 -1.23 13.66 0.63
C SER A 26 -1.04 12.47 1.58
N GLY A 27 -2.08 11.68 1.85
CA GLY A 27 -2.11 10.65 2.88
C GLY A 27 -2.32 11.19 4.30
N ARG A 28 -2.36 12.52 4.49
CA ARG A 28 -2.70 13.13 5.78
C ARG A 28 -4.19 13.00 6.08
N HIS A 29 -4.51 12.97 7.35
CA HIS A 29 -5.87 12.87 7.87
C HIS A 29 -6.35 14.24 8.36
N GLY A 30 -7.65 14.47 8.37
CA GLY A 30 -8.21 15.69 8.96
C GLY A 30 -9.71 15.60 9.19
N LYS A 31 -10.21 16.58 9.96
CA LYS A 31 -11.61 16.58 10.41
C LYS A 31 -12.60 17.24 9.45
N ALA A 32 -12.06 18.00 8.49
CA ALA A 32 -12.86 18.79 7.55
C ALA A 32 -12.43 18.58 6.10
N TYR A 33 -13.37 18.75 5.18
CA TYR A 33 -13.16 18.64 3.75
C TYR A 33 -13.88 19.77 3.02
N VAL A 34 -13.27 20.31 1.97
CA VAL A 34 -13.89 21.32 1.13
C VAL A 34 -14.28 20.66 -0.20
N ASN A 35 -15.56 20.34 -0.35
CA ASN A 35 -16.14 19.77 -1.55
C ASN A 35 -16.50 20.87 -2.57
N LYS A 36 -15.49 21.38 -3.27
CA LYS A 36 -15.64 22.37 -4.35
C LYS A 36 -16.73 22.02 -5.38
N ASP A 37 -16.91 20.74 -5.68
CA ASP A 37 -17.80 20.29 -6.75
C ASP A 37 -19.28 20.51 -6.39
N SER A 38 -19.63 20.64 -5.10
CA SER A 38 -21.01 20.92 -4.68
C SER A 38 -21.46 22.34 -5.08
N VAL A 39 -20.54 23.30 -5.16
CA VAL A 39 -20.83 24.66 -5.67
C VAL A 39 -21.08 24.62 -7.17
N PHE A 40 -20.36 23.77 -7.91
CA PHE A 40 -20.48 23.68 -9.37
C PHE A 40 -21.87 23.17 -9.82
N LEU A 41 -22.56 22.43 -8.95
CA LEU A 41 -23.93 21.97 -9.19
C LEU A 41 -24.99 23.10 -9.11
N ARG A 42 -24.61 24.30 -8.67
CA ARG A 42 -25.51 25.44 -8.44
C ARG A 42 -25.05 26.63 -9.31
N PRO A 43 -25.46 26.72 -10.59
CA PRO A 43 -24.96 27.74 -11.51
C PRO A 43 -25.13 29.18 -11.01
N ASP A 44 -26.24 29.47 -10.31
CA ASP A 44 -26.51 30.77 -9.71
C ASP A 44 -25.50 31.11 -8.60
N ARG A 45 -25.23 30.15 -7.70
CA ARG A 45 -24.26 30.29 -6.60
C ARG A 45 -22.83 30.35 -7.09
N LEU A 46 -22.48 29.52 -8.07
CA LEU A 46 -21.18 29.54 -8.72
C LEU A 46 -20.94 30.88 -9.42
N SER A 47 -21.94 31.41 -10.14
CA SER A 47 -21.83 32.72 -10.77
C SER A 47 -21.67 33.84 -9.73
N ALA A 48 -22.44 33.80 -8.64
CA ALA A 48 -22.34 34.79 -7.56
C ALA A 48 -20.96 34.82 -6.89
N ILE A 49 -20.37 33.65 -6.58
CA ILE A 49 -19.03 33.61 -5.98
C ILE A 49 -17.94 34.00 -6.99
N CYS A 50 -18.09 33.64 -8.27
CA CYS A 50 -17.17 34.07 -9.33
C CYS A 50 -17.24 35.58 -9.57
N LEU A 51 -18.42 36.21 -9.44
CA LEU A 51 -18.57 37.66 -9.47
C LEU A 51 -17.76 38.32 -8.35
N ARG A 52 -17.80 37.77 -7.13
CA ARG A 52 -16.99 38.28 -6.01
C ARG A 52 -15.50 38.16 -6.29
N LEU A 53 -15.06 37.06 -6.90
CA LEU A 53 -13.65 36.87 -7.29
C LEU A 53 -13.24 37.86 -8.39
N ALA A 54 -14.08 38.04 -9.41
CA ALA A 54 -13.85 39.02 -10.46
C ALA A 54 -13.73 40.45 -9.89
N LEU A 55 -14.59 40.83 -8.95
CA LEU A 55 -14.50 42.12 -8.27
C LEU A 55 -13.18 42.27 -7.49
N ALA A 56 -12.75 41.24 -6.78
CA ALA A 56 -11.47 41.24 -6.06
C ALA A 56 -10.26 41.37 -7.02
N CYS A 57 -10.39 40.87 -8.24
CA CYS A 57 -9.38 40.93 -9.29
C CYS A 57 -9.60 42.07 -10.30
N SER A 58 -10.53 42.98 -10.06
CA SER A 58 -10.97 43.99 -11.05
C SER A 58 -9.87 44.95 -11.50
N ARG A 59 -8.83 45.13 -10.68
CA ARG A 59 -7.67 45.99 -10.96
C ARG A 59 -6.50 45.27 -11.63
N SER A 60 -6.70 44.03 -12.10
CA SER A 60 -5.65 43.23 -12.74
C SER A 60 -5.39 43.59 -14.21
N ASP A 61 -6.30 44.34 -14.84
CA ASP A 61 -6.32 44.63 -16.29
C ASP A 61 -6.20 43.38 -17.17
N ALA A 62 -6.64 42.22 -16.68
CA ALA A 62 -6.50 40.95 -17.38
C ALA A 62 -7.22 40.94 -18.74
N GLU A 63 -6.58 40.34 -19.73
CA GLU A 63 -7.11 40.13 -21.09
C GLU A 63 -7.58 38.69 -21.28
N VAL A 64 -6.98 37.76 -20.54
CA VAL A 64 -7.41 36.35 -20.50
C VAL A 64 -7.38 35.84 -19.07
N VAL A 65 -8.44 35.16 -18.66
CA VAL A 65 -8.50 34.41 -17.41
C VAL A 65 -8.22 32.94 -17.72
N VAL A 66 -7.31 32.32 -16.99
CA VAL A 66 -6.98 30.91 -17.16
C VAL A 66 -7.07 30.14 -15.86
N GLY A 67 -7.44 28.87 -15.92
CA GLY A 67 -7.37 27.98 -14.76
C GLY A 67 -7.01 26.56 -15.19
N PRO A 68 -6.51 25.72 -14.28
CA PRO A 68 -6.26 24.31 -14.60
C PRO A 68 -7.58 23.55 -14.79
N ALA A 69 -7.58 22.61 -15.73
CA ALA A 69 -8.67 21.66 -15.86
C ALA A 69 -8.71 20.72 -14.63
N VAL A 70 -9.89 20.37 -14.10
CA VAL A 70 -11.23 20.77 -14.58
C VAL A 70 -11.77 21.99 -13.82
N GLY A 71 -11.59 22.05 -12.50
CA GLY A 71 -12.28 23.04 -11.64
C GLY A 71 -11.92 24.50 -11.94
N GLY A 72 -10.63 24.79 -12.09
CA GLY A 72 -10.14 26.11 -12.51
C GLY A 72 -10.68 26.55 -13.87
N ALA A 73 -10.86 25.64 -14.81
CA ALA A 73 -11.43 25.93 -16.13
C ALA A 73 -12.88 26.43 -16.06
N ILE A 74 -13.70 25.82 -15.19
CA ILE A 74 -15.10 26.19 -14.99
C ILE A 74 -15.19 27.62 -14.46
N ILE A 75 -14.42 27.93 -13.41
CA ILE A 75 -14.45 29.27 -12.81
C ILE A 75 -13.80 30.33 -13.70
N ALA A 76 -12.80 29.97 -14.52
CA ALA A 76 -12.15 30.91 -15.44
C ALA A 76 -13.15 31.52 -16.44
N GLN A 77 -14.08 30.72 -16.94
CA GLN A 77 -15.15 31.20 -17.83
C GLN A 77 -16.04 32.24 -17.15
N LEU A 78 -16.51 31.95 -15.93
CA LEU A 78 -17.42 32.86 -15.21
C LEU A 78 -16.69 34.10 -14.70
N VAL A 79 -15.43 33.97 -14.26
CA VAL A 79 -14.63 35.12 -13.85
C VAL A 79 -14.33 36.03 -15.04
N ALA A 80 -14.01 35.49 -16.22
CA ALA A 80 -13.84 36.28 -17.44
C ALA A 80 -15.15 36.99 -17.83
N GLU A 81 -16.28 36.26 -17.82
CA GLU A 81 -17.62 36.81 -18.09
C GLU A 81 -17.93 37.98 -17.15
N HIS A 82 -17.67 37.85 -15.86
CA HIS A 82 -17.91 38.93 -14.90
C HIS A 82 -16.92 40.09 -15.09
N LEU A 83 -15.62 39.80 -15.24
CA LEU A 83 -14.59 40.83 -15.41
C LEU A 83 -14.85 41.74 -16.62
N ARG A 84 -15.40 41.22 -17.72
CA ARG A 84 -15.71 42.02 -18.91
C ARG A 84 -16.76 43.12 -18.65
N HIS A 85 -17.58 43.00 -17.61
CA HIS A 85 -18.59 44.00 -17.23
C HIS A 85 -18.03 45.08 -16.30
N TRP A 86 -16.98 44.76 -15.54
CA TRP A 86 -16.42 45.65 -14.50
C TRP A 86 -15.05 46.23 -14.85
N SER A 87 -14.35 45.64 -15.81
CA SER A 87 -13.08 46.15 -16.32
C SER A 87 -13.32 47.48 -17.03
N GLN A 88 -12.72 48.55 -16.49
CA GLN A 88 -12.73 49.86 -17.13
C GLN A 88 -11.82 49.90 -18.37
N ALA A 89 -10.85 49.00 -18.46
CA ALA A 89 -9.80 49.01 -19.48
C ALA A 89 -10.06 48.03 -20.63
N ASN A 90 -10.84 46.96 -20.42
CA ASN A 90 -11.04 45.92 -21.43
C ASN A 90 -12.41 45.24 -21.34
N ARG A 91 -13.22 45.36 -22.41
CA ARG A 91 -14.52 44.69 -22.55
C ARG A 91 -14.44 43.32 -23.25
N ASP A 92 -13.30 42.96 -23.84
CA ASP A 92 -13.02 41.64 -24.46
C ASP A 92 -12.08 40.82 -23.56
N VAL A 93 -12.57 40.42 -22.38
CA VAL A 93 -11.87 39.49 -21.49
C VAL A 93 -12.21 38.08 -21.90
N ARG A 94 -11.19 37.30 -22.27
CA ARG A 94 -11.35 35.91 -22.75
C ARG A 94 -11.09 34.92 -21.61
N ALA A 95 -11.49 33.67 -21.83
CA ALA A 95 -11.14 32.56 -20.95
C ALA A 95 -10.43 31.44 -21.71
N ALA A 96 -9.47 30.81 -21.06
CA ALA A 96 -8.82 29.59 -21.52
C ALA A 96 -8.54 28.66 -20.32
N PHE A 97 -8.05 27.46 -20.57
CA PHE A 97 -7.64 26.57 -19.49
C PHE A 97 -6.43 25.73 -19.88
N ALA A 98 -5.72 25.27 -18.87
CA ALA A 98 -4.56 24.40 -19.04
C ALA A 98 -4.94 22.95 -18.73
N ASP A 99 -4.66 22.04 -19.66
CA ASP A 99 -4.79 20.60 -19.41
C ASP A 99 -3.57 20.08 -18.67
N LYS A 100 -3.76 19.02 -17.89
CA LYS A 100 -2.65 18.31 -17.27
C LYS A 100 -1.91 17.52 -18.34
N SER A 101 -0.59 17.71 -18.44
CA SER A 101 0.25 16.95 -19.37
C SER A 101 0.66 15.59 -18.78
N ALA A 102 1.13 14.70 -19.64
CA ALA A 102 1.54 13.34 -19.27
C ALA A 102 2.70 13.30 -18.27
N ASP A 103 3.57 14.30 -18.29
CA ASP A 103 4.70 14.49 -17.37
C ASP A 103 4.31 15.12 -16.01
N GLY A 104 3.01 15.37 -15.79
CA GLY A 104 2.49 15.95 -14.56
C GLY A 104 2.63 17.48 -14.48
N GLY A 105 2.98 18.14 -15.58
CA GLY A 105 2.88 19.59 -15.78
C GLY A 105 1.48 20.04 -16.25
N TYR A 106 1.45 21.23 -16.84
CA TYR A 106 0.26 21.80 -17.48
C TYR A 106 0.60 22.36 -18.86
N VAL A 107 -0.32 22.23 -19.80
CA VAL A 107 -0.16 22.71 -21.18
C VAL A 107 -1.43 23.42 -21.65
N PHE A 108 -1.24 24.45 -22.49
CA PHE A 108 -2.34 25.16 -23.13
C PHE A 108 -2.58 24.57 -24.52
N ALA A 109 -3.52 23.63 -24.62
CA ALA A 109 -3.88 22.98 -25.88
C ALA A 109 -5.00 23.75 -26.63
N ARG A 110 -5.44 23.23 -27.79
CA ARG A 110 -6.64 23.71 -28.52
C ARG A 110 -6.56 25.18 -28.97
N GLY A 111 -5.37 25.67 -29.29
CA GLY A 111 -5.14 27.06 -29.68
C GLY A 111 -5.02 28.05 -28.52
N TYR A 112 -5.05 27.57 -27.26
CA TYR A 112 -4.99 28.45 -26.10
C TYR A 112 -3.61 29.04 -25.87
N ALA A 113 -2.52 28.37 -26.28
CA ALA A 113 -1.17 28.92 -26.19
C ALA A 113 -1.06 30.22 -27.02
N GLU A 114 -1.56 30.17 -28.26
CA GLU A 114 -1.62 31.32 -29.17
C GLU A 114 -2.57 32.40 -28.62
N ALA A 115 -3.70 32.00 -28.02
CA ALA A 115 -4.68 32.92 -27.47
C ALA A 115 -4.15 33.73 -26.27
N ILE A 116 -3.17 33.22 -25.51
CA ILE A 116 -2.59 33.90 -24.34
C ILE A 116 -1.24 34.57 -24.61
N ASN A 117 -0.58 34.27 -25.71
CA ASN A 117 0.73 34.83 -26.06
C ASN A 117 0.69 36.36 -26.11
N GLY A 118 1.61 37.01 -25.39
CA GLY A 118 1.73 38.47 -25.29
C GLY A 118 0.66 39.14 -24.43
N ARG A 119 -0.30 38.39 -23.87
CA ARG A 119 -1.46 38.94 -23.15
C ARG A 119 -1.28 38.95 -21.64
N ARG A 120 -2.02 39.84 -20.99
CA ARG A 120 -2.16 39.89 -19.52
C ARG A 120 -3.06 38.76 -19.05
N VAL A 121 -2.48 37.81 -18.32
CA VAL A 121 -3.18 36.60 -17.86
C VAL A 121 -3.42 36.63 -16.35
N LEU A 122 -4.68 36.45 -15.95
CA LEU A 122 -5.05 36.17 -14.57
C LEU A 122 -5.23 34.66 -14.41
N VAL A 123 -4.49 34.03 -13.48
CA VAL A 123 -4.65 32.60 -13.18
C VAL A 123 -5.67 32.42 -12.06
N VAL A 124 -6.71 31.61 -12.25
CA VAL A 124 -7.71 31.33 -11.20
C VAL A 124 -7.74 29.85 -10.85
N GLU A 125 -8.05 29.57 -9.58
CA GLU A 125 -8.19 28.22 -9.05
C GLU A 125 -9.41 28.11 -8.11
N ASP A 126 -10.01 26.93 -8.00
CA ASP A 126 -11.09 26.73 -7.05
C ASP A 126 -10.57 26.75 -5.59
N ILE A 127 -9.63 25.87 -5.25
CA ILE A 127 -9.06 25.73 -3.91
C ILE A 127 -7.53 25.69 -3.97
N LEU A 128 -6.90 26.64 -3.30
CA LEU A 128 -5.46 26.60 -3.03
C LEU A 128 -5.20 25.73 -1.79
N THR A 129 -4.68 24.53 -2.03
CA THR A 129 -4.09 23.68 -0.98
C THR A 129 -2.62 24.00 -0.83
N THR A 130 -1.72 23.30 -1.53
CA THR A 130 -0.28 23.63 -1.54
C THR A 130 0.07 24.75 -2.53
N GLY A 131 -0.86 25.11 -3.42
CA GLY A 131 -0.62 26.04 -4.53
C GLY A 131 0.11 25.42 -5.74
N GLY A 132 0.48 24.14 -5.67
CA GLY A 132 1.31 23.49 -6.70
C GLY A 132 0.72 23.50 -8.11
N SER A 133 -0.58 23.23 -8.26
CA SER A 133 -1.25 23.27 -9.56
C SER A 133 -1.28 24.69 -10.13
N CYS A 134 -1.72 25.67 -9.33
CA CYS A 134 -1.74 27.07 -9.72
C CYS A 134 -0.36 27.56 -10.16
N ARG A 135 0.70 27.26 -9.40
CA ARG A 135 2.08 27.61 -9.76
C ARG A 135 2.51 27.02 -11.10
N LYS A 136 2.23 25.73 -11.34
CA LYS A 136 2.55 25.09 -12.64
C LYS A 136 1.78 25.72 -13.81
N VAL A 137 0.55 26.16 -13.59
CA VAL A 137 -0.21 26.91 -14.63
C VAL A 137 0.39 28.29 -14.88
N VAL A 138 0.84 28.99 -13.83
CA VAL A 138 1.60 30.25 -13.96
C VAL A 138 2.85 30.05 -14.80
N GLU A 139 3.62 29.00 -14.52
CA GLU A 139 4.83 28.63 -15.29
C GLU A 139 4.49 28.31 -16.75
N ALA A 140 3.47 27.47 -17.00
CA ALA A 140 3.01 27.13 -18.35
C ALA A 140 2.52 28.36 -19.14
N ALA A 141 1.83 29.29 -18.49
CA ALA A 141 1.32 30.50 -19.14
C ALA A 141 2.48 31.41 -19.56
N ARG A 142 3.48 31.58 -18.69
CA ARG A 142 4.72 32.31 -19.00
C ARG A 142 5.49 31.65 -20.14
N ALA A 143 5.60 30.32 -20.14
CA ALA A 143 6.25 29.57 -21.21
C ALA A 143 5.53 29.74 -22.57
N ALA A 144 4.21 29.91 -22.55
CA ALA A 144 3.41 30.25 -23.74
C ALA A 144 3.46 31.74 -24.13
N GLY A 145 4.32 32.55 -23.48
CA GLY A 145 4.52 33.97 -23.79
C GLY A 145 3.56 34.93 -23.10
N ALA A 146 2.75 34.48 -22.15
CA ALA A 146 1.82 35.35 -21.43
C ALA A 146 2.49 36.18 -20.32
N ARG A 147 1.94 37.37 -20.07
CA ARG A 147 2.28 38.21 -18.91
C ARG A 147 1.32 37.93 -17.76
N VAL A 148 1.72 37.05 -16.84
CA VAL A 148 0.88 36.73 -15.67
C VAL A 148 0.80 37.92 -14.72
N VAL A 149 -0.40 38.48 -14.52
CA VAL A 149 -0.65 39.70 -13.72
C VAL A 149 -1.08 39.43 -12.28
N GLY A 150 -1.50 38.21 -11.98
CA GLY A 150 -1.92 37.81 -10.65
C GLY A 150 -2.55 36.44 -10.62
N ALA A 151 -2.99 36.03 -9.43
CA ALA A 151 -3.79 34.84 -9.22
C ALA A 151 -5.06 35.12 -8.39
N GLY A 152 -6.09 34.32 -8.59
CA GLY A 152 -7.35 34.37 -7.85
C GLY A 152 -7.78 32.99 -7.37
N ALA A 153 -8.37 32.89 -6.18
CA ALA A 153 -8.96 31.64 -5.71
C ALA A 153 -10.25 31.84 -4.93
N LEU A 154 -11.17 30.86 -5.01
CA LEU A 154 -12.36 30.87 -4.17
C LEU A 154 -11.98 30.60 -2.71
N VAL A 155 -11.15 29.57 -2.48
CA VAL A 155 -10.69 29.18 -1.14
C VAL A 155 -9.18 29.09 -1.08
N ASN A 156 -8.56 29.72 -0.09
CA ASN A 156 -7.16 29.52 0.27
C ASN A 156 -7.06 28.74 1.58
N ARG A 157 -6.76 27.45 1.45
CA ARG A 157 -6.68 26.52 2.57
C ARG A 157 -5.27 26.39 3.14
N GLY A 158 -4.25 26.44 2.28
CA GLY A 158 -2.87 26.24 2.71
C GLY A 158 -2.12 27.49 3.13
N GLY A 159 -2.79 28.65 3.20
CA GLY A 159 -2.10 29.92 3.47
C GLY A 159 -1.11 30.28 2.35
N VAL A 160 -1.44 29.92 1.11
CA VAL A 160 -0.59 30.19 -0.07
C VAL A 160 -0.50 31.70 -0.27
N THR A 161 0.69 32.22 -0.52
CA THR A 161 0.95 33.64 -0.78
C THR A 161 1.21 33.91 -2.27
N ALA A 162 1.18 35.18 -2.67
CA ALA A 162 1.50 35.58 -4.05
C ALA A 162 2.96 35.22 -4.41
N GLU A 163 3.88 35.39 -3.47
CA GLU A 163 5.30 35.05 -3.61
C GLU A 163 5.48 33.55 -3.84
N ALA A 164 4.76 32.70 -3.09
CA ALA A 164 4.83 31.24 -3.23
C ALA A 164 4.37 30.73 -4.62
N LEU A 165 3.47 31.47 -5.26
CA LEU A 165 3.01 31.21 -6.64
C LEU A 165 3.87 31.92 -7.70
N GLY A 166 4.79 32.81 -7.27
CA GLY A 166 5.59 33.63 -8.15
C GLY A 166 4.77 34.63 -8.96
N VAL A 167 3.69 35.19 -8.41
CA VAL A 167 2.81 36.17 -9.08
C VAL A 167 2.81 37.51 -8.35
N PRO A 168 2.47 38.63 -9.02
CA PRO A 168 2.48 39.95 -8.39
C PRO A 168 1.43 40.14 -7.28
N THR A 169 0.25 39.54 -7.46
CA THR A 169 -0.88 39.66 -6.53
C THR A 169 -1.65 38.35 -6.43
N LEU A 170 -2.23 38.09 -5.27
CA LEU A 170 -3.13 36.97 -5.03
C LEU A 170 -4.39 37.46 -4.32
N ALA A 171 -5.56 37.20 -4.91
CA ALA A 171 -6.85 37.40 -4.26
C ALA A 171 -7.45 36.04 -3.87
N SER A 172 -7.84 35.86 -2.62
CA SER A 172 -8.61 34.68 -2.18
C SER A 172 -9.82 35.10 -1.37
N LEU A 173 -11.00 34.58 -1.71
CA LEU A 173 -12.25 35.02 -1.07
C LEU A 173 -12.43 34.47 0.35
N VAL A 174 -12.06 33.22 0.57
CA VAL A 174 -12.21 32.57 1.89
C VAL A 174 -10.89 31.92 2.30
N ALA A 175 -10.43 32.21 3.51
CA ALA A 175 -9.35 31.47 4.15
C ALA A 175 -9.95 30.41 5.10
N LEU A 176 -9.63 29.14 4.86
CA LEU A 176 -10.06 28.02 5.69
C LEU A 176 -8.84 27.25 6.18
N SER A 177 -8.53 27.29 7.47
CA SER A 177 -7.46 26.48 8.04
C SER A 177 -8.04 25.40 8.93
N PHE A 178 -7.67 24.16 8.66
CA PHE A 178 -8.06 23.01 9.47
C PHE A 178 -6.80 22.21 9.84
N PRO A 179 -6.67 21.74 11.09
CA PRO A 179 -5.61 20.82 11.47
C PRO A 179 -5.59 19.60 10.57
N THR A 180 -4.39 19.16 10.23
CA THR A 180 -4.18 17.88 9.54
C THR A 180 -3.10 17.10 10.28
N TRP A 181 -3.24 15.79 10.29
CA TRP A 181 -2.36 14.90 11.04
C TRP A 181 -1.77 13.85 10.12
N ASP A 182 -0.56 13.39 10.41
CA ASP A 182 -0.06 12.14 9.83
C ASP A 182 -0.87 10.96 10.35
N GLU A 183 -1.03 9.92 9.53
CA GLU A 183 -1.81 8.72 9.86
C GLU A 183 -1.48 8.17 11.26
N ARG A 184 -0.19 8.05 11.59
CA ARG A 184 0.29 7.49 12.87
C ARG A 184 -0.04 8.36 14.09
N ALA A 185 -0.25 9.66 13.86
CA ALA A 185 -0.54 10.65 14.90
C ALA A 185 -1.97 11.19 14.80
N CYS A 186 -2.84 10.53 14.04
CA CYS A 186 -4.19 11.00 13.80
C CYS A 186 -5.06 10.74 15.06
N PRO A 187 -5.57 11.79 15.73
CA PRO A 187 -6.42 11.61 16.91
C PRO A 187 -7.75 10.91 16.54
N LEU A 188 -8.25 11.14 15.32
CA LEU A 188 -9.47 10.50 14.83
C LEU A 188 -9.30 8.99 14.64
N CYS A 189 -8.10 8.55 14.21
CA CYS A 189 -7.75 7.12 14.21
C CYS A 189 -7.63 6.57 15.62
N ALA A 190 -7.00 7.31 16.54
CA ALA A 190 -6.80 6.87 17.92
C ALA A 190 -8.10 6.71 18.72
N THR A 191 -9.17 7.41 18.31
CA THR A 191 -10.51 7.33 18.91
C THR A 191 -11.52 6.59 18.03
N ASP A 192 -11.04 5.80 17.05
CA ASP A 192 -11.86 4.95 16.17
C ASP A 192 -13.02 5.67 15.45
N ILE A 193 -12.86 6.95 15.11
CA ILE A 193 -13.83 7.65 14.27
C ILE A 193 -13.76 7.06 12.86
N PRO A 194 -14.87 6.57 12.28
CA PRO A 194 -14.86 5.93 10.97
C PRO A 194 -14.35 6.85 9.87
N VAL A 195 -13.40 6.35 9.06
CA VAL A 195 -12.91 7.04 7.86
C VAL A 195 -14.02 7.10 6.82
N ARG A 196 -14.31 8.31 6.35
CA ARG A 196 -15.29 8.57 5.30
C ARG A 196 -14.77 8.10 3.94
N THR A 197 -15.60 7.44 3.13
CA THR A 197 -15.17 6.76 1.89
C THR A 197 -15.73 7.33 0.60
N ASP A 198 -16.75 8.19 0.68
CA ASP A 198 -17.39 8.90 -0.43
C ASP A 198 -16.62 10.16 -0.86
N LEU A 199 -15.75 10.70 -0.01
CA LEU A 199 -14.94 11.90 -0.27
C LEU A 199 -13.46 11.69 0.09
N GLY A 200 -12.58 12.32 -0.69
CA GLY A 200 -11.13 12.21 -0.51
C GLY A 200 -10.58 10.84 -0.90
N LYS A 201 -9.66 10.32 -0.08
CA LYS A 201 -8.89 9.09 -0.30
C LYS A 201 -9.15 8.01 0.76
N GLY A 202 -10.26 8.11 1.48
CA GLY A 202 -10.58 7.16 2.55
C GLY A 202 -10.76 5.71 2.07
N LYS A 203 -11.39 5.51 0.90
CA LYS A 203 -11.54 4.17 0.30
C LYS A 203 -10.18 3.51 0.01
N ASP A 204 -9.26 4.26 -0.60
CA ASP A 204 -7.91 3.78 -0.91
C ASP A 204 -7.11 3.48 0.36
N PHE A 205 -7.23 4.33 1.38
CA PHE A 205 -6.63 4.15 2.69
C PHE A 205 -7.08 2.85 3.38
N LEU A 206 -8.39 2.59 3.43
CA LEU A 206 -8.94 1.40 4.07
C LEU A 206 -8.50 0.13 3.34
N LYS A 207 -8.53 0.13 2.00
CA LYS A 207 -8.02 -0.98 1.20
C LYS A 207 -6.54 -1.25 1.47
N ARG A 208 -5.72 -0.19 1.58
CA ARG A 208 -4.29 -0.32 1.94
C ARG A 208 -4.11 -0.84 3.36
N LYS A 209 -4.93 -0.42 4.33
CA LYS A 209 -4.93 -0.95 5.71
C LYS A 209 -5.27 -2.43 5.74
N GLU A 210 -6.23 -2.87 4.94
CA GLU A 210 -6.59 -4.29 4.79
C GLU A 210 -5.46 -5.10 4.14
N GLN A 211 -4.79 -4.56 3.13
CA GLN A 211 -3.69 -5.21 2.40
C GLN A 211 -2.37 -5.20 3.17
N GLY A 212 -2.06 -4.11 3.87
CA GLY A 212 -0.83 -3.92 4.65
C GLY A 212 -0.79 -4.69 5.97
N MET A 213 -1.82 -5.49 6.27
CA MET A 213 -1.91 -6.28 7.50
C MET A 213 -1.53 -7.75 7.32
N LYS A 214 -1.30 -8.22 6.08
CA LYS A 214 -0.79 -9.58 5.81
C LYS A 214 0.68 -9.51 5.37
N PRO A 215 1.62 -10.13 6.09
CA PRO A 215 3.01 -10.23 5.62
C PRO A 215 3.06 -10.97 4.28
N PRO A 216 3.98 -10.63 3.36
CA PRO A 216 4.09 -11.33 2.08
C PRO A 216 4.47 -12.80 2.31
N TYR A 217 3.90 -13.69 1.51
CA TYR A 217 4.34 -15.09 1.45
C TYR A 217 5.65 -15.17 0.68
N LEU A 218 6.69 -15.72 1.30
CA LEU A 218 8.02 -15.82 0.72
C LEU A 218 8.23 -17.17 0.06
N ALA A 219 9.06 -17.19 -0.99
CA ALA A 219 9.51 -18.44 -1.60
C ALA A 219 10.47 -19.18 -0.66
N VAL A 220 10.58 -20.50 -0.82
CA VAL A 220 11.46 -21.35 0.00
C VAL A 220 12.92 -20.87 -0.03
N ASP A 221 13.41 -20.41 -1.19
CA ASP A 221 14.76 -19.86 -1.35
C ASP A 221 15.00 -18.65 -0.43
N ASP A 222 14.05 -17.72 -0.39
CA ASP A 222 14.13 -16.52 0.44
C ASP A 222 14.07 -16.88 1.93
N LEU A 223 13.21 -17.83 2.30
CA LEU A 223 13.06 -18.33 3.67
C LEU A 223 14.32 -19.03 4.17
N VAL A 224 14.94 -19.90 3.35
CA VAL A 224 16.21 -20.52 3.67
C VAL A 224 17.32 -19.47 3.76
N GLY A 225 17.25 -18.41 2.95
CA GLY A 225 18.15 -17.26 3.01
C GLY A 225 18.13 -16.50 4.35
N LEU A 226 17.08 -16.65 5.16
CA LEU A 226 16.96 -16.06 6.50
C LEU A 226 17.61 -16.89 7.62
N ILE A 227 18.08 -18.11 7.32
CA ILE A 227 18.84 -18.93 8.27
C ILE A 227 20.24 -18.30 8.44
N ASP A 228 20.83 -18.44 9.61
CA ASP A 228 22.20 -17.96 9.88
C ASP A 228 23.27 -18.96 9.43
N GLU A 229 24.48 -18.46 9.19
CA GLU A 229 25.64 -19.34 9.00
C GLU A 229 25.98 -20.09 10.30
N PRO A 230 26.54 -21.31 10.21
CA PRO A 230 27.02 -22.00 8.98
C PRO A 230 25.95 -22.80 8.23
N ASN A 231 24.74 -22.91 8.77
CA ASN A 231 23.74 -23.83 8.24
C ASN A 231 23.04 -23.29 6.98
N ARG A 232 22.91 -21.97 6.82
CA ARG A 232 22.29 -21.37 5.62
C ARG A 232 22.93 -21.86 4.33
N SER A 233 24.25 -21.76 4.20
CA SER A 233 24.95 -22.16 2.98
C SER A 233 24.78 -23.66 2.70
N ALA A 234 24.70 -24.51 3.74
CA ALA A 234 24.43 -25.93 3.61
C ALA A 234 22.98 -26.23 3.20
N CYS A 235 22.00 -25.55 3.78
CA CYS A 235 20.58 -25.67 3.42
C CYS A 235 20.30 -25.21 1.98
N LEU A 236 20.93 -24.11 1.53
CA LEU A 236 20.80 -23.67 0.13
C LEU A 236 21.35 -24.70 -0.85
N ARG A 237 22.49 -25.35 -0.54
CA ARG A 237 23.01 -26.47 -1.35
C ARG A 237 22.05 -27.65 -1.35
N LEU A 238 21.54 -28.05 -0.17
CA LEU A 238 20.58 -29.13 -0.03
C LEU A 238 19.31 -28.90 -0.88
N LEU A 239 18.79 -27.68 -0.84
CA LEU A 239 17.66 -27.26 -1.67
C LEU A 239 18.00 -27.35 -3.17
N ALA A 240 19.14 -26.78 -3.58
CA ALA A 240 19.54 -26.73 -4.98
C ALA A 240 19.79 -28.13 -5.58
N ASP A 241 20.54 -28.97 -4.87
CA ASP A 241 20.93 -30.31 -5.33
C ASP A 241 19.71 -31.25 -5.47
N ASN A 242 18.63 -30.98 -4.73
CA ASN A 242 17.45 -31.84 -4.66
C ASN A 242 16.16 -31.16 -5.12
N ARG A 243 16.25 -30.00 -5.77
CA ARG A 243 15.09 -29.17 -6.14
C ARG A 243 14.03 -29.97 -6.89
N ARG A 244 14.42 -30.67 -7.96
CA ARG A 244 13.49 -31.47 -8.76
C ARG A 244 12.76 -32.53 -7.90
N LEU A 245 13.47 -33.18 -6.99
CA LEU A 245 12.88 -34.19 -6.11
C LEU A 245 11.87 -33.54 -5.15
N PHE A 246 12.23 -32.42 -4.52
CA PHE A 246 11.38 -31.70 -3.57
C PHE A 246 10.12 -31.13 -4.22
N GLU A 247 10.23 -30.66 -5.45
CA GLU A 247 9.12 -30.12 -6.25
C GLU A 247 8.24 -31.21 -6.86
N THR A 248 8.64 -32.49 -6.81
CA THR A 248 7.84 -33.61 -7.36
C THR A 248 7.12 -34.39 -6.26
N VAL A 249 7.75 -34.59 -5.10
CA VAL A 249 7.21 -35.47 -4.06
C VAL A 249 6.05 -34.80 -3.31
N GLN A 250 5.02 -35.60 -3.02
CA GLN A 250 3.89 -35.20 -2.19
C GLN A 250 4.27 -35.04 -0.71
N GLY A 251 3.60 -34.13 0.00
CA GLY A 251 3.86 -33.88 1.43
C GLY A 251 3.41 -35.03 2.34
N SER A 252 2.32 -35.70 1.95
CA SER A 252 1.81 -36.91 2.59
C SER A 252 1.07 -37.81 1.59
N THR A 253 0.75 -39.04 1.99
CA THR A 253 0.03 -39.99 1.11
C THR A 253 -1.44 -39.64 0.92
N ASN A 254 -2.16 -39.22 1.97
CA ASN A 254 -3.61 -39.01 1.94
C ASN A 254 -4.09 -37.80 2.78
N ASN A 255 -3.19 -37.07 3.43
CA ASN A 255 -3.56 -36.07 4.44
C ASN A 255 -3.31 -34.66 3.91
N HIS A 256 -2.33 -33.96 4.48
CA HIS A 256 -1.98 -32.59 4.15
C HIS A 256 -1.02 -32.55 2.97
N GLN A 257 -1.20 -31.58 2.08
CA GLN A 257 -0.36 -31.37 0.89
C GLN A 257 -0.09 -32.67 0.10
N ALA A 258 -1.13 -33.52 -0.06
CA ALA A 258 -1.06 -34.82 -0.75
C ALA A 258 -1.18 -34.68 -2.29
N TRP A 259 -0.39 -33.79 -2.88
CA TRP A 259 -0.30 -33.56 -4.33
C TRP A 259 1.17 -33.52 -4.80
N PRO A 260 1.46 -33.69 -6.10
CA PRO A 260 2.82 -33.51 -6.63
C PRO A 260 3.37 -32.13 -6.29
N GLY A 261 4.57 -32.08 -5.68
CA GLY A 261 5.18 -30.85 -5.15
C GLY A 261 4.68 -30.44 -3.75
N GLY A 262 3.77 -31.22 -3.17
CA GLY A 262 3.21 -30.94 -1.85
C GLY A 262 4.25 -30.96 -0.72
N TYR A 263 5.40 -31.63 -0.88
CA TYR A 263 6.47 -31.59 0.12
C TYR A 263 7.07 -30.19 0.26
N VAL A 264 7.49 -29.58 -0.86
CA VAL A 264 8.08 -28.24 -0.82
C VAL A 264 7.03 -27.20 -0.44
N ASP A 265 5.78 -27.35 -0.89
CA ASP A 265 4.65 -26.52 -0.48
C ASP A 265 4.46 -26.56 1.04
N HIS A 266 4.45 -27.76 1.64
CA HIS A 266 4.32 -27.93 3.08
C HIS A 266 5.47 -27.27 3.86
N VAL A 267 6.72 -27.51 3.46
CA VAL A 267 7.88 -26.90 4.12
C VAL A 267 7.85 -25.37 3.99
N THR A 268 7.50 -24.85 2.81
CA THR A 268 7.38 -23.41 2.55
C THR A 268 6.28 -22.78 3.41
N GLU A 269 5.14 -23.48 3.54
CA GLU A 269 4.01 -23.07 4.37
C GLU A 269 4.45 -22.97 5.83
N ILE A 270 5.05 -24.02 6.40
CA ILE A 270 5.50 -24.02 7.80
C ILE A 270 6.51 -22.90 8.06
N MET A 271 7.47 -22.68 7.15
CA MET A 271 8.46 -21.60 7.28
C MET A 271 7.82 -20.21 7.27
N ASN A 272 6.83 -19.97 6.40
CA ASN A 272 6.08 -18.72 6.38
C ASN A 272 5.27 -18.53 7.67
N ILE A 273 4.61 -19.59 8.17
CA ILE A 273 3.91 -19.56 9.46
C ILE A 273 4.88 -19.20 10.58
N ALA A 274 6.04 -19.87 10.64
CA ALA A 274 7.08 -19.60 11.64
C ALA A 274 7.56 -18.14 11.59
N LEU A 275 7.73 -17.56 10.41
CA LEU A 275 8.10 -16.15 10.25
C LEU A 275 7.07 -15.19 10.87
N VAL A 276 5.78 -15.41 10.59
CA VAL A 276 4.68 -14.60 11.12
C VAL A 276 4.54 -14.76 12.62
N ASP A 277 4.54 -16.01 13.08
CA ASP A 277 4.38 -16.37 14.48
C ASP A 277 5.52 -15.81 15.33
N TYR A 278 6.77 -15.96 14.87
CA TYR A 278 7.94 -15.48 15.59
C TYR A 278 7.87 -13.96 15.80
N ARG A 279 7.57 -13.20 14.74
CA ARG A 279 7.42 -11.73 14.82
C ARG A 279 6.32 -11.33 15.78
N THR A 280 5.17 -12.00 15.71
CA THR A 280 4.02 -11.70 16.55
C THR A 280 4.32 -11.99 18.02
N TRP A 281 4.94 -13.14 18.30
CA TRP A 281 5.21 -13.58 19.67
C TRP A 281 6.36 -12.83 20.31
N SER A 282 7.44 -12.58 19.57
CA SER A 282 8.59 -11.79 20.04
C SER A 282 8.21 -10.35 20.39
N ALA A 283 7.19 -9.77 19.72
CA ALA A 283 6.63 -8.47 20.08
C ALA A 283 5.86 -8.48 21.41
N ILE A 284 5.35 -9.64 21.83
CA ILE A 284 4.61 -9.81 23.09
C ILE A 284 5.57 -10.16 24.23
N ARG A 285 6.47 -11.13 24.03
CA ARG A 285 7.48 -11.58 25.00
C ARG A 285 8.75 -12.07 24.28
N PRO A 286 9.94 -11.85 24.84
CA PRO A 286 11.18 -12.42 24.30
C PRO A 286 11.11 -13.96 24.19
N LEU A 287 11.53 -14.49 23.05
CA LEU A 287 11.70 -15.92 22.82
C LEU A 287 13.15 -16.32 23.13
N PRO A 288 13.39 -17.53 23.70
CA PRO A 288 14.74 -17.98 24.06
C PRO A 288 15.55 -18.54 22.88
N PHE A 289 14.99 -18.53 21.67
CA PHE A 289 15.59 -18.98 20.42
C PHE A 289 15.43 -17.89 19.35
N SER A 290 16.24 -17.94 18.30
CA SER A 290 16.18 -17.00 17.18
C SER A 290 15.17 -17.43 16.11
N LEU A 291 14.81 -16.51 15.21
CA LEU A 291 14.04 -16.85 14.00
C LEU A 291 14.79 -17.88 13.15
N SER A 292 16.11 -17.74 13.05
CA SER A 292 17.01 -18.64 12.34
C SER A 292 16.92 -20.06 12.88
N ASP A 293 16.91 -20.24 14.21
CA ASP A 293 16.74 -21.56 14.85
C ASP A 293 15.40 -22.20 14.47
N ALA A 294 14.32 -21.42 14.50
CA ALA A 294 12.98 -21.88 14.15
C ALA A 294 12.90 -22.30 12.67
N LEU A 295 13.36 -21.45 11.77
CA LEU A 295 13.37 -21.71 10.33
C LEU A 295 14.21 -22.94 9.98
N LEU A 296 15.37 -23.10 10.62
CA LEU A 296 16.23 -24.28 10.41
C LEU A 296 15.52 -25.57 10.81
N VAL A 297 14.90 -25.61 12.00
CA VAL A 297 14.20 -26.81 12.47
C VAL A 297 13.02 -27.14 11.56
N VAL A 298 12.16 -26.18 11.23
CA VAL A 298 10.99 -26.47 10.37
C VAL A 298 11.37 -26.71 8.92
N TYR A 299 12.51 -26.21 8.43
CA TYR A 299 13.00 -26.57 7.11
C TYR A 299 13.45 -28.04 7.05
N LEU A 300 14.09 -28.51 8.12
CA LEU A 300 14.75 -29.82 8.14
C LEU A 300 13.89 -30.94 8.73
N HIS A 301 12.81 -30.62 9.45
CA HIS A 301 12.08 -31.58 10.29
C HIS A 301 11.65 -32.85 9.57
N ASP A 302 11.31 -32.73 8.30
CA ASP A 302 10.81 -33.81 7.46
C ASP A 302 11.67 -34.02 6.20
N VAL A 303 12.93 -33.57 6.26
CA VAL A 303 13.80 -33.53 5.10
C VAL A 303 14.00 -34.89 4.46
N GLU A 304 13.90 -36.00 5.19
CA GLU A 304 14.01 -37.33 4.60
C GLU A 304 12.81 -37.77 3.74
N LYS A 305 11.64 -37.14 3.89
CA LYS A 305 10.39 -37.57 3.23
C LYS A 305 10.51 -37.76 1.71
N PRO A 306 11.18 -36.87 0.96
CA PRO A 306 11.32 -37.01 -0.49
C PRO A 306 12.03 -38.29 -0.92
N TRP A 307 12.87 -38.86 -0.05
CA TRP A 307 13.61 -40.10 -0.31
C TRP A 307 12.91 -41.36 0.18
N LYS A 308 11.76 -41.24 0.87
CA LYS A 308 10.95 -42.41 1.26
C LYS A 308 10.31 -43.09 0.05
N TYR A 309 10.28 -42.42 -1.10
CA TYR A 309 9.57 -42.86 -2.28
C TYR A 309 10.48 -43.02 -3.49
N GLU A 310 10.19 -44.02 -4.31
CA GLU A 310 10.70 -44.17 -5.67
C GLU A 310 9.56 -43.87 -6.65
N LEU A 311 9.82 -42.99 -7.62
CA LEU A 311 8.88 -42.70 -8.69
C LEU A 311 9.02 -43.81 -9.75
N GLY A 312 8.02 -44.68 -9.87
CA GLY A 312 8.00 -45.67 -10.93
C GLY A 312 7.68 -45.08 -12.29
N ASP A 313 7.93 -45.85 -13.35
CA ASP A 313 7.66 -45.46 -14.74
C ASP A 313 6.18 -45.15 -15.03
N ASP A 314 5.28 -45.57 -14.14
CA ASP A 314 3.84 -45.29 -14.16
C ASP A 314 3.45 -43.98 -13.44
N GLY A 315 4.44 -43.19 -12.99
CA GLY A 315 4.23 -41.95 -12.25
C GLY A 315 3.75 -42.15 -10.82
N GLN A 316 3.72 -43.39 -10.31
CA GLN A 316 3.31 -43.70 -8.95
C GLN A 316 4.51 -43.75 -8.00
N LEU A 317 4.37 -43.10 -6.84
CA LEU A 317 5.36 -43.12 -5.77
C LEU A 317 5.21 -44.40 -4.93
N ARG A 318 6.28 -45.21 -4.86
CA ARG A 318 6.32 -46.45 -4.08
C ARG A 318 7.26 -46.31 -2.90
N HIS A 319 6.84 -46.78 -1.73
CA HIS A 319 7.66 -46.67 -0.52
C HIS A 319 8.90 -47.57 -0.58
N LEU A 320 10.06 -47.03 -0.25
CA LEU A 320 11.30 -47.80 -0.25
C LEU A 320 11.38 -48.70 1.00
N PRO A 321 11.80 -49.98 0.87
CA PRO A 321 11.98 -50.89 2.01
C PRO A 321 12.97 -50.39 3.07
N ALA A 322 13.91 -49.53 2.68
CA ALA A 322 14.93 -48.95 3.56
C ALA A 322 14.36 -47.96 4.60
N PHE A 323 13.08 -47.61 4.52
CA PHE A 323 12.40 -46.69 5.46
C PHE A 323 11.28 -47.39 6.25
N ALA A 324 11.49 -48.65 6.65
CA ALA A 324 10.45 -49.45 7.29
C ALA A 324 9.99 -48.89 8.66
N THR A 325 10.86 -48.18 9.38
CA THR A 325 10.58 -47.64 10.72
C THR A 325 10.85 -46.13 10.81
N LYS A 326 10.35 -45.49 11.88
CA LYS A 326 10.71 -44.10 12.20
C LYS A 326 12.21 -43.94 12.49
N ASP A 327 12.84 -44.95 13.06
CA ASP A 327 14.28 -44.93 13.35
C ASP A 327 15.12 -44.94 12.07
N ASP A 328 14.69 -45.67 11.03
CA ASP A 328 15.34 -45.64 9.72
C ASP A 328 15.27 -44.23 9.11
N ALA A 329 14.10 -43.58 9.21
CA ALA A 329 13.91 -42.20 8.75
C ALA A 329 14.80 -41.21 9.52
N HIS A 330 14.89 -41.35 10.84
CA HIS A 330 15.77 -40.52 11.68
C HIS A 330 17.25 -40.73 11.36
N ALA A 331 17.69 -41.98 11.16
CA ALA A 331 19.06 -42.30 10.80
C ALA A 331 19.42 -41.74 9.42
N PHE A 332 18.52 -41.85 8.45
CA PHE A 332 18.71 -41.27 7.12
C PHE A 332 18.81 -39.74 7.17
N ARG A 333 17.89 -39.10 7.91
CA ARG A 333 17.93 -37.65 8.15
C ARG A 333 19.27 -37.22 8.72
N ALA A 334 19.75 -37.88 9.78
CA ALA A 334 21.04 -37.60 10.40
C ALA A 334 22.21 -37.74 9.40
N LYS A 335 22.19 -38.78 8.56
CA LYS A 335 23.20 -38.96 7.51
C LYS A 335 23.15 -37.83 6.47
N LYS A 336 21.96 -37.41 6.05
CA LYS A 336 21.79 -36.29 5.10
C LYS A 336 22.25 -34.96 5.67
N LEU A 337 21.93 -34.67 6.92
CA LEU A 337 22.45 -33.49 7.63
C LEU A 337 23.98 -33.48 7.62
N ALA A 338 24.60 -34.61 7.95
CA ALA A 338 26.07 -34.75 7.95
C ALA A 338 26.68 -34.61 6.54
N GLU A 339 26.04 -35.17 5.51
CA GLU A 339 26.48 -35.08 4.10
C GLU A 339 26.60 -33.62 3.63
N TYR A 340 25.67 -32.76 4.05
CA TYR A 340 25.68 -31.33 3.68
C TYR A 340 26.46 -30.45 4.66
N GLY A 341 26.98 -31.02 5.75
CA GLY A 341 27.71 -30.28 6.79
C GLY A 341 26.81 -29.42 7.69
N ILE A 342 25.54 -29.80 7.84
CA ILE A 342 24.59 -29.12 8.74
C ILE A 342 24.87 -29.55 10.18
N VAL A 343 25.10 -28.59 11.07
CA VAL A 343 25.41 -28.83 12.48
C VAL A 343 24.32 -28.23 13.34
N LEU A 344 23.67 -29.07 14.16
CA LEU A 344 22.58 -28.66 15.02
C LEU A 344 23.05 -28.43 16.46
N THR A 345 22.61 -27.34 17.07
CA THR A 345 22.77 -27.10 18.51
C THR A 345 21.89 -28.07 19.32
N PRO A 346 22.16 -28.26 20.62
CA PRO A 346 21.29 -29.10 21.47
C PRO A 346 19.82 -28.67 21.47
N GLU A 347 19.56 -27.35 21.37
CA GLU A 347 18.19 -26.82 21.29
C GLU A 347 17.53 -27.16 19.94
N GLN A 348 18.27 -27.02 18.83
CA GLN A 348 17.78 -27.41 17.50
C GLN A 348 17.57 -28.93 17.41
N GLN A 349 18.43 -29.74 18.01
CA GLN A 349 18.25 -31.21 18.10
C GLN A 349 16.97 -31.56 18.87
N ASN A 350 16.69 -30.85 19.97
CA ASN A 350 15.42 -30.97 20.69
C ASN A 350 14.23 -30.58 19.79
N GLY A 351 14.37 -29.48 19.04
CA GLY A 351 13.45 -29.06 17.99
C GLY A 351 13.12 -30.18 17.01
N MET A 352 14.13 -30.76 16.38
CA MET A 352 14.01 -31.85 15.42
C MET A 352 13.34 -33.10 16.00
N LYS A 353 13.61 -33.40 17.28
CA LYS A 353 13.05 -34.57 17.96
C LYS A 353 11.55 -34.42 18.23
N TYR A 354 11.10 -33.23 18.62
CA TYR A 354 9.76 -33.01 19.17
C TYR A 354 8.86 -32.13 18.31
N VAL A 355 9.29 -31.71 17.12
CA VAL A 355 8.46 -30.96 16.15
C VAL A 355 7.17 -31.69 15.76
N GLU A 356 7.12 -33.03 15.78
CA GLU A 356 5.87 -33.79 15.55
C GLU A 356 5.03 -33.99 16.83
N GLY A 357 5.56 -33.64 18.02
CA GLY A 357 4.93 -33.84 19.32
C GLY A 357 5.80 -34.61 20.33
N GLU A 358 5.42 -34.60 21.61
CA GLU A 358 6.11 -35.36 22.67
C GLU A 358 5.76 -36.86 22.68
N PHE A 359 4.57 -37.25 22.20
CA PHE A 359 4.08 -38.62 22.24
C PHE A 359 4.33 -39.31 23.61
N ASP A 360 4.96 -40.48 23.61
CA ASP A 360 5.24 -41.27 24.81
C ASP A 360 6.29 -40.65 25.75
N ASP A 361 7.01 -39.60 25.31
CA ASP A 361 8.00 -38.90 26.14
C ASP A 361 7.35 -37.88 27.10
N TYR A 362 6.04 -37.61 26.98
CA TYR A 362 5.31 -36.69 27.84
C TYR A 362 5.43 -37.08 29.32
N SER A 363 5.74 -36.10 30.17
CA SER A 363 5.85 -36.32 31.62
C SER A 363 5.50 -35.08 32.41
N ASN A 364 4.77 -35.24 33.51
CA ASN A 364 4.55 -34.16 34.48
C ASN A 364 5.79 -33.87 35.36
N ARG A 365 6.86 -34.67 35.25
CA ARG A 365 8.08 -34.54 36.08
C ARG A 365 9.25 -33.87 35.36
N ARG A 366 9.28 -33.91 34.02
CA ARG A 366 10.32 -33.31 33.20
C ARG A 366 9.69 -32.67 31.97
N ARG A 367 10.22 -31.51 31.55
CA ARG A 367 9.84 -30.90 30.28
C ARG A 367 10.74 -31.46 29.19
N ALA A 368 10.21 -32.33 28.33
CA ALA A 368 11.00 -32.98 27.28
C ALA A 368 11.10 -32.10 26.03
N MET A 369 9.99 -31.53 25.58
CA MET A 369 9.89 -30.55 24.50
C MET A 369 10.29 -29.17 25.02
N GLY A 370 11.39 -28.67 24.47
CA GLY A 370 11.89 -27.33 24.73
C GLY A 370 11.05 -26.25 24.04
N PRO A 371 11.31 -24.97 24.34
CA PRO A 371 10.57 -23.84 23.76
C PRO A 371 10.60 -23.81 22.23
N LEU A 372 11.77 -24.04 21.61
CA LEU A 372 11.92 -24.10 20.16
C LEU A 372 11.07 -25.22 19.56
N ALA A 373 11.15 -26.43 20.13
CA ALA A 373 10.35 -27.56 19.67
C ALA A 373 8.84 -27.31 19.77
N ALA A 374 8.37 -26.72 20.87
CA ALA A 374 6.96 -26.39 21.06
C ALA A 374 6.48 -25.34 20.03
N PHE A 375 7.33 -24.36 19.71
CA PHE A 375 7.04 -23.37 18.68
C PHE A 375 6.96 -24.01 17.29
N CYS A 376 7.97 -24.80 16.90
CA CYS A 376 8.01 -25.49 15.61
C CYS A 376 6.86 -26.48 15.46
N HIS A 377 6.52 -27.22 16.52
CA HIS A 377 5.39 -28.15 16.53
C HIS A 377 4.06 -27.46 16.23
N ARG A 378 3.85 -26.27 16.79
CA ARG A 378 2.64 -25.48 16.48
C ARG A 378 2.59 -25.05 15.01
N CYS A 379 3.73 -24.66 14.43
CA CYS A 379 3.80 -24.27 13.02
C CYS A 379 3.51 -25.46 12.10
N ASP A 380 4.08 -26.63 12.40
CA ASP A 380 3.79 -27.90 11.70
C ASP A 380 2.29 -28.24 11.80
N VAL A 381 1.73 -28.26 13.01
CA VAL A 381 0.29 -28.53 13.21
C VAL A 381 -0.60 -27.55 12.46
N ALA A 382 -0.22 -26.26 12.40
CA ALA A 382 -0.96 -25.27 11.63
C ALA A 382 -0.97 -25.61 10.13
N SER A 383 0.19 -25.89 9.53
CA SER A 383 0.25 -26.31 8.12
C SER A 383 -0.47 -27.65 7.88
N ALA A 384 -0.26 -28.64 8.75
CA ALA A 384 -0.71 -30.01 8.54
C ALA A 384 -2.20 -30.23 8.88
N ARG A 385 -2.82 -29.37 9.70
CA ARG A 385 -4.20 -29.58 10.21
C ARG A 385 -5.13 -28.41 9.98
N ILE A 386 -4.65 -27.17 10.11
CA ILE A 386 -5.48 -25.97 9.90
C ILE A 386 -5.49 -25.63 8.41
N TRP A 387 -4.32 -25.60 7.80
CA TRP A 387 -4.08 -25.21 6.42
C TRP A 387 -3.55 -26.37 5.56
N HIS A 388 -4.09 -27.56 5.82
CA HIS A 388 -3.68 -28.83 5.19
C HIS A 388 -3.81 -28.86 3.65
N ASP A 389 -4.64 -27.98 3.09
CA ASP A 389 -4.93 -27.81 1.66
C ASP A 389 -4.27 -26.57 1.04
N HIS A 390 -3.50 -25.81 1.84
CA HIS A 390 -2.76 -24.63 1.43
C HIS A 390 -1.26 -24.94 1.19
N PRO A 391 -0.54 -24.11 0.39
CA PRO A 391 -1.07 -23.00 -0.41
C PRO A 391 -2.11 -23.44 -1.45
N ALA A 392 -3.09 -22.58 -1.71
CA ALA A 392 -4.15 -22.87 -2.66
C ALA A 392 -3.58 -22.90 -4.10
N ALA A 393 -4.18 -23.73 -4.95
CA ALA A 393 -3.76 -23.82 -6.36
C ALA A 393 -4.01 -22.50 -7.12
N GLU A 394 -5.10 -21.81 -6.79
CA GLU A 394 -5.47 -20.52 -7.37
C GLU A 394 -6.12 -19.62 -6.30
N GLY A 395 -5.83 -18.32 -6.36
CA GLY A 395 -6.54 -17.32 -5.56
C GLY A 395 -6.27 -17.40 -4.05
N ASP A 396 -5.07 -17.82 -3.64
CA ASP A 396 -4.72 -17.92 -2.22
C ASP A 396 -4.91 -16.58 -1.50
N PRO A 397 -5.59 -16.56 -0.33
CA PRO A 397 -5.82 -15.34 0.43
C PRO A 397 -4.55 -14.73 1.06
N TRP A 398 -3.44 -15.47 1.12
CA TRP A 398 -2.14 -15.00 1.53
C TRP A 398 -1.38 -14.47 0.31
N SER A 399 -1.14 -13.15 0.28
CA SER A 399 -0.53 -12.49 -0.87
C SER A 399 0.85 -13.07 -1.19
N GLY A 400 0.97 -13.64 -2.40
CA GLY A 400 2.20 -14.26 -2.91
C GLY A 400 2.23 -15.79 -2.77
N ALA A 401 1.30 -16.39 -2.03
CA ALA A 401 1.21 -17.84 -1.89
C ALA A 401 0.67 -18.49 -3.16
N GLY A 402 1.20 -19.67 -3.47
CA GLY A 402 0.76 -20.49 -4.58
C GLY A 402 1.54 -21.79 -4.61
N ARG A 403 0.88 -22.86 -5.07
CA ARG A 403 1.53 -24.18 -5.21
C ARG A 403 2.67 -24.12 -6.20
N VAL A 404 3.75 -24.83 -5.89
CA VAL A 404 4.80 -25.09 -6.87
C VAL A 404 4.20 -25.87 -8.04
N ARG A 405 4.38 -25.34 -9.24
CA ARG A 405 3.94 -26.00 -10.48
C ARG A 405 5.04 -26.93 -10.94
N THR A 406 4.80 -28.23 -10.89
CA THR A 406 5.66 -29.20 -11.57
C THR A 406 5.61 -28.93 -13.07
N ALA A 407 6.77 -28.67 -13.67
CA ALA A 407 6.92 -28.48 -15.11
C ALA A 407 6.77 -29.80 -15.89
#